data_AF-A0A482WB55-F1
#
_entry.id   AF-A0A482WB55-F1
#
_cell.length_a   1.000
_cell.length_b   1.000
_cell.length_c   1.000
_cell.angle_alpha   90.00
_cell.angle_beta   90.00
_cell.angle_gamma   90.00
#
_symmetry.space_group_name_H-M   'P 1'
#
loop_
_entity.id
_entity.type
_entity.pdbx_description
1 polymer ?
#
loop_
_entity_poly.entity_id
_entity_poly.type
_entity_poly.pdbx_seq_one_letter_code
_entity_poly.pdbx_strand_id
1 'polypeptide(L)'
;MDDICCATAICRQFADLLIVPQLDEVVKKCHWRDMCNICSDLFSPIITSRGFCFTFNMFNRSELFTNDIYIADDSYAQQEQISEWDVDDGYMKVNTSETSNLSISHKLISNYSGEDCLDPLTEEMDIKMLIHQPAKFPRAGISESNLLTLPFNKTIDIIIKPENIISSSSELKILSPRRERCYYSKERNLGFFKIYTRQNCLTEYLANHTLFRLGCVPYYMPHYLHRDLESLSKCDCLPSCSSIKYNVKTSETALSSGWINESHSTIFIYFEDMEFITIERKELFSSTDFWANCGGLLGLFIGFSFLSFVEVIYFITLRSICNVKKHGKHYWSG
;
A
#
# COMPACT_ATOMS: atom_id res chain seq x y z
N MET A 1 -6.11 32.54 -26.05
CA MET A 1 -5.85 33.62 -25.07
C MET A 1 -7.12 33.76 -24.29
N ASP A 2 -6.99 33.49 -23.00
CA ASP A 2 -7.91 33.78 -21.90
C ASP A 2 -9.28 33.12 -21.95
N ASP A 3 -9.34 31.92 -21.37
CA ASP A 3 -10.32 31.51 -20.35
C ASP A 3 -10.23 29.99 -20.18
N ILE A 4 -9.57 29.53 -19.11
CA ILE A 4 -9.83 28.27 -18.38
C ILE A 4 -8.82 28.24 -17.21
N CYS A 5 -9.34 28.02 -16.00
CA CYS A 5 -8.63 27.80 -14.73
C CYS A 5 -8.18 29.03 -13.92
N CYS A 6 -9.06 30.01 -13.74
CA CYS A 6 -9.38 30.42 -12.37
C CYS A 6 -10.53 29.55 -11.86
N ALA A 7 -10.27 28.25 -11.66
CA ALA A 7 -11.04 27.51 -10.67
C ALA A 7 -10.53 28.04 -9.33
N THR A 8 -11.13 29.14 -8.86
CA THR A 8 -11.34 29.46 -7.46
C THR A 8 -10.63 28.52 -6.50
N ALA A 9 -9.32 28.71 -6.33
CA ALA A 9 -8.62 28.44 -5.09
C ALA A 9 -8.99 29.56 -4.09
N ILE A 10 -10.28 29.84 -3.98
CA ILE A 10 -10.82 30.33 -2.73
C ILE A 10 -10.68 29.12 -1.83
N CYS A 11 -10.00 29.29 -0.71
CA CYS A 11 -9.99 28.43 0.46
C CYS A 11 -11.44 28.11 0.90
N ARG A 12 -12.15 27.32 0.12
CA ARG A 12 -13.49 26.82 0.42
C ARG A 12 -13.31 25.51 1.17
N GLN A 13 -12.63 25.60 2.30
CA GLN A 13 -12.40 24.47 3.21
C GLN A 13 -12.27 24.97 4.65
N PHE A 14 -13.11 25.92 5.02
CA PHE A 14 -13.39 26.27 6.42
C PHE A 14 -14.87 26.06 6.80
N ALA A 15 -15.76 25.78 5.84
CA ALA A 15 -17.20 25.69 6.12
C ALA A 15 -17.63 24.33 6.73
N ASP A 16 -16.96 23.23 6.40
CA ASP A 16 -17.35 21.89 6.90
C ASP A 16 -16.50 21.41 8.10
N LEU A 17 -15.61 22.26 8.62
CA LEU A 17 -14.78 21.98 9.79
C LEU A 17 -15.49 22.30 11.12
N LEU A 18 -16.76 22.71 11.06
CA LEU A 18 -17.54 23.08 12.24
C LEU A 18 -18.04 21.89 13.06
N ILE A 19 -17.94 20.66 12.54
CA ILE A 19 -18.36 19.44 13.25
C ILE A 19 -17.25 18.41 13.15
N VAL A 20 -16.29 18.48 14.09
CA VAL A 20 -15.34 17.39 14.32
C VAL A 20 -16.03 16.38 15.23
N PRO A 21 -16.37 15.17 14.77
CA PRO A 21 -17.01 14.19 15.62
C PRO A 21 -16.03 13.75 16.71
N GLN A 22 -16.50 13.69 17.95
CA GLN A 22 -15.70 13.12 19.04
C GLN A 22 -15.65 11.60 18.92
N LEU A 23 -14.60 10.96 19.44
CA LEU A 23 -14.50 9.50 19.38
C LEU A 23 -15.73 8.83 20.02
N ASP A 24 -16.18 9.33 21.17
CA ASP A 24 -17.33 8.80 21.91
C ASP A 24 -18.67 9.00 21.17
N GLU A 25 -18.70 9.87 20.16
CA GLU A 25 -19.86 10.06 19.29
C GLU A 25 -19.93 8.97 18.21
N VAL A 26 -18.78 8.53 17.71
CA VAL A 26 -18.67 7.50 16.66
C VAL A 26 -18.62 6.09 17.26
N VAL A 27 -17.75 5.87 18.25
CA VAL A 27 -17.51 4.57 18.89
C VAL A 27 -18.00 4.63 20.33
N LYS A 28 -19.11 3.93 20.64
CA LYS A 28 -19.68 3.89 21.99
C LYS A 28 -19.01 2.86 22.88
N LYS A 29 -18.67 1.72 22.29
CA LYS A 29 -18.06 0.60 23.01
C LYS A 29 -17.09 -0.11 22.09
N CYS A 30 -15.95 -0.52 22.64
CA CYS A 30 -14.96 -1.30 21.92
C CYS A 30 -14.46 -2.43 22.81
N HIS A 31 -14.24 -3.59 22.20
CA HIS A 31 -13.58 -4.70 22.84
C HIS A 31 -12.39 -5.15 22.00
N TRP A 32 -11.22 -5.28 22.62
CA TRP A 32 -10.03 -5.81 21.98
C TRP A 32 -9.58 -7.07 22.70
N ARG A 33 -9.41 -8.18 21.97
CA ARG A 33 -9.10 -9.51 22.53
C ARG A 33 -10.10 -9.94 23.62
N ASP A 34 -11.39 -9.74 23.33
CA ASP A 34 -12.52 -9.99 24.24
C ASP A 34 -12.48 -9.21 25.57
N MET A 35 -11.57 -8.26 25.74
CA MET A 35 -11.53 -7.36 26.89
C MET A 35 -12.27 -6.06 26.57
N CYS A 36 -12.99 -5.51 27.55
CA CYS A 36 -13.59 -4.18 27.43
C CYS A 36 -12.50 -3.13 27.67
N ASN A 37 -12.23 -2.29 26.67
CA ASN A 37 -11.19 -1.27 26.73
C ASN A 37 -11.78 0.14 26.75
N ILE A 38 -10.97 1.11 27.15
CA ILE A 38 -11.28 2.52 26.95
C ILE A 38 -10.94 2.85 25.49
N CYS A 39 -11.93 3.28 24.71
CA CYS A 39 -11.75 3.42 23.26
C CYS A 39 -10.78 4.54 22.88
N SER A 40 -10.65 5.58 23.71
CA SER A 40 -9.65 6.65 23.54
C SER A 40 -8.21 6.14 23.57
N ASP A 41 -7.96 5.00 24.23
CA ASP A 41 -6.62 4.43 24.34
C ASP A 41 -6.29 3.53 23.14
N LEU A 42 -7.31 3.06 22.42
CA LEU A 42 -7.16 2.18 21.26
C LEU A 42 -7.17 2.96 19.93
N PHE A 43 -7.99 4.00 19.84
CA PHE A 43 -8.18 4.78 18.62
C PHE A 43 -7.47 6.12 18.71
N SER A 44 -6.77 6.48 17.64
CA SER A 44 -6.17 7.80 17.47
C SER A 44 -6.90 8.60 16.39
N PRO A 45 -7.07 9.92 16.56
CA PRO A 45 -7.59 10.76 15.49
C PRO A 45 -6.65 10.75 14.29
N ILE A 46 -7.12 10.99 13.08
CA ILE A 46 -6.29 11.24 11.90
C ILE A 46 -7.07 12.11 10.91
N ILE A 47 -6.36 12.92 10.14
CA ILE A 47 -6.95 13.71 9.06
C ILE A 47 -6.67 13.04 7.71
N THR A 48 -7.72 12.86 6.92
CA THR A 48 -7.64 12.31 5.55
C THR A 48 -8.33 13.23 4.54
N SER A 49 -8.31 12.87 3.26
CA SER A 49 -9.06 13.60 2.22
C SER A 49 -10.58 13.56 2.39
N ARG A 50 -11.10 12.66 3.25
CA ARG A 50 -12.52 12.56 3.62
C ARG A 50 -12.87 13.35 4.89
N GLY A 51 -11.91 14.05 5.49
CA GLY A 51 -12.10 14.76 6.75
C GLY A 51 -11.47 14.02 7.93
N PHE A 52 -12.05 14.24 9.12
CA PHE A 52 -11.59 13.65 10.38
C PHE A 52 -11.99 12.18 10.46
N CYS A 53 -11.04 11.33 10.83
CA CYS A 53 -11.20 9.89 10.96
C CYS A 53 -10.51 9.40 12.25
N PHE A 54 -10.74 8.13 12.58
CA PHE A 54 -10.05 7.46 13.69
C PHE A 54 -9.34 6.21 13.17
N THR A 55 -8.12 5.95 13.65
CA THR A 55 -7.30 4.80 13.29
C THR A 55 -7.00 3.94 14.50
N PHE A 56 -7.03 2.63 14.30
CA PHE A 56 -6.63 1.62 15.27
C PHE A 56 -5.44 0.84 14.72
N ASN A 57 -4.44 0.56 15.56
CA ASN A 57 -3.28 -0.29 15.22
C ASN A 57 -2.50 0.18 13.97
N MET A 58 -2.41 1.50 13.76
CA MET A 58 -1.54 2.12 12.75
C MET A 58 -0.21 2.51 13.40
N PHE A 59 0.87 2.51 12.62
CA PHE A 59 2.18 2.95 13.12
C PHE A 59 2.16 4.37 13.65
N ASN A 60 2.90 4.58 14.74
CA ASN A 60 3.00 5.89 15.36
C ASN A 60 3.71 6.88 14.41
N ARG A 61 3.56 8.18 14.71
CA ARG A 61 4.22 9.23 13.92
C ARG A 61 5.74 9.00 13.81
N SER A 62 6.38 8.59 14.89
CA SER A 62 7.83 8.41 14.96
C SER A 62 8.34 7.20 14.15
N GLU A 63 7.52 6.19 13.90
CA GLU A 63 7.84 5.02 13.09
C GLU A 63 7.53 5.26 11.62
N LEU A 64 6.44 5.99 11.33
CA LEU A 64 5.97 6.19 9.97
C LEU A 64 6.69 7.35 9.26
N PHE A 65 6.94 8.47 9.94
CA PHE A 65 7.43 9.71 9.35
C PHE A 65 8.86 10.07 9.76
N THR A 66 9.54 10.81 8.89
CA THR A 66 10.81 11.46 9.21
C THR A 66 10.56 12.72 10.06
N ASN A 67 11.59 13.19 10.78
CA ASN A 67 11.41 14.22 11.82
C ASN A 67 11.00 15.61 11.27
N ASP A 68 11.33 15.92 10.01
CA ASP A 68 11.19 17.27 9.44
C ASP A 68 9.86 17.50 8.69
N ILE A 69 8.87 16.64 8.91
CA ILE A 69 7.60 16.64 8.17
C ILE A 69 6.50 17.31 8.96
N TYR A 70 5.77 18.19 8.31
CA TYR A 70 4.55 18.77 8.87
C TYR A 70 3.31 18.03 8.38
N ILE A 71 2.41 17.78 9.33
CA ILE A 71 1.09 17.18 9.12
C ILE A 71 0.13 17.97 10.01
N ALA A 72 -1.07 18.27 9.52
CA ALA A 72 -2.02 19.14 10.20
C ALA A 72 -2.49 18.64 11.57
N ASP A 73 -2.25 17.36 11.89
CA ASP A 73 -2.53 16.77 13.19
C ASP A 73 -1.31 15.96 13.63
N ASP A 74 -0.58 16.44 14.63
CA ASP A 74 0.57 15.73 15.20
C ASP A 74 0.17 14.78 16.35
N SER A 75 -1.13 14.69 16.68
CA SER A 75 -1.64 13.96 17.84
C SER A 75 -1.95 12.48 17.58
N TYR A 76 -1.86 12.00 16.34
CA TYR A 76 -2.20 10.62 16.02
C TYR A 76 -1.14 9.62 16.48
N ALA A 77 -1.61 8.56 17.15
CA ALA A 77 -0.84 7.38 17.56
C ALA A 77 0.40 7.73 18.40
N GLN A 78 0.21 8.34 19.58
CA GLN A 78 1.27 8.54 20.59
C GLN A 78 1.64 7.24 21.34
N GLN A 79 1.59 6.09 20.68
CA GLN A 79 1.93 4.82 21.31
C GLN A 79 3.46 4.72 21.42
N GLU A 80 3.98 4.68 22.65
CA GLU A 80 5.42 4.66 22.94
C GLU A 80 6.11 3.34 22.56
N GLN A 81 5.34 2.28 22.33
CA GLN A 81 5.90 0.97 22.08
C GLN A 81 6.20 0.79 20.58
N ILE A 82 7.49 0.88 20.25
CA ILE A 82 8.00 0.58 18.92
C ILE A 82 7.70 -0.88 18.62
N SER A 83 6.98 -1.14 17.53
CA SER A 83 6.82 -2.50 17.04
C SER A 83 8.09 -2.91 16.31
N GLU A 84 8.79 -3.94 16.78
CA GLU A 84 9.87 -4.59 16.01
C GLU A 84 9.29 -5.44 14.85
N TRP A 85 8.24 -4.93 14.20
CA TRP A 85 7.57 -5.58 13.08
C TRP A 85 8.10 -5.06 11.77
N ASP A 86 8.48 -5.97 10.88
CA ASP A 86 8.91 -5.66 9.53
C ASP A 86 8.03 -6.39 8.50
N VAL A 87 7.76 -5.75 7.37
CA VAL A 87 6.95 -6.36 6.29
C VAL A 87 7.74 -7.44 5.56
N ASP A 88 9.05 -7.24 5.42
CA ASP A 88 10.00 -8.14 4.77
C ASP A 88 10.36 -9.31 5.69
N ASP A 89 10.61 -9.05 6.98
CA ASP A 89 11.04 -10.07 7.95
C ASP A 89 9.90 -10.67 8.81
N GLY A 90 8.71 -10.06 8.77
CA GLY A 90 7.52 -10.45 9.53
C GLY A 90 7.53 -10.00 11.00
N TYR A 91 6.60 -10.53 11.79
CA TYR A 91 6.73 -10.52 13.25
C TYR A 91 7.83 -11.52 13.63
N MET A 92 8.68 -11.20 14.62
CA MET A 92 9.40 -12.25 15.34
C MET A 92 8.37 -13.33 15.73
N LYS A 93 8.72 -14.61 15.60
CA LYS A 93 7.81 -15.72 15.95
C LYS A 93 7.45 -15.64 17.43
N VAL A 94 6.44 -14.83 17.75
CA VAL A 94 5.84 -14.75 19.06
C VAL A 94 4.88 -15.92 19.12
N ASN A 95 5.17 -16.88 20.00
CA ASN A 95 4.28 -17.99 20.32
C ASN A 95 3.06 -17.44 21.07
N THR A 96 2.16 -16.73 20.39
CA THR A 96 0.88 -16.30 20.97
C THR A 96 -0.24 -16.95 20.20
N SER A 97 -0.82 -17.98 20.81
CA SER A 97 -2.12 -18.55 20.48
C SER A 97 -3.26 -17.60 20.92
N GLU A 98 -3.14 -16.31 20.67
CA GLU A 98 -4.14 -15.31 21.07
C GLU A 98 -4.98 -14.92 19.87
N THR A 99 -6.30 -15.03 20.02
CA THR A 99 -7.27 -14.53 19.06
C THR A 99 -7.15 -13.00 18.99
N SER A 100 -6.91 -12.48 17.79
CA SER A 100 -6.90 -11.03 17.52
C SER A 100 -8.25 -10.61 16.96
N ASN A 101 -9.25 -10.56 17.84
CA ASN A 101 -10.61 -10.11 17.56
C ASN A 101 -10.84 -8.70 18.13
N LEU A 102 -11.37 -7.81 17.29
CA LEU A 102 -11.79 -6.46 17.64
C LEU A 102 -13.30 -6.36 17.43
N SER A 103 -14.06 -5.98 18.44
CA SER A 103 -15.48 -5.63 18.27
C SER A 103 -15.72 -4.16 18.60
N ILE A 104 -16.55 -3.52 17.80
CA ILE A 104 -16.83 -2.07 17.85
C ILE A 104 -18.35 -1.91 17.78
N SER A 105 -18.95 -1.21 18.75
CA SER A 105 -20.35 -0.78 18.68
C SER A 105 -20.38 0.72 18.36
N HIS A 106 -21.05 1.08 17.27
CA HIS A 106 -21.19 2.47 16.81
C HIS A 106 -22.67 2.90 16.78
N LYS A 107 -22.89 4.21 16.89
CA LYS A 107 -24.23 4.82 16.94
C LYS A 107 -24.38 5.84 15.81
N LEU A 108 -25.53 5.86 15.13
CA LEU A 108 -25.90 6.97 14.26
C LEU A 108 -26.28 8.18 15.11
N ILE A 109 -25.68 9.34 14.87
CA ILE A 109 -26.17 10.60 15.41
C ILE A 109 -26.75 11.39 14.25
N SER A 110 -28.08 11.46 14.17
CA SER A 110 -28.78 12.39 13.29
C SER A 110 -28.83 13.77 13.94
N ASN A 111 -27.70 14.47 14.06
CA ASN A 111 -27.71 15.88 14.43
C ASN A 111 -27.87 16.73 13.16
N TYR A 112 -29.05 16.67 12.55
CA TYR A 112 -29.49 17.70 11.61
C TYR A 112 -30.62 18.49 12.29
N SER A 113 -30.24 19.52 13.05
CA SER A 113 -31.14 20.60 13.44
C SER A 113 -30.66 21.90 12.79
N GLY A 114 -30.56 21.89 11.48
CA GLY A 114 -30.31 23.08 10.67
C GLY A 114 -31.43 23.24 9.68
N GLU A 115 -32.21 24.31 9.79
CA GLU A 115 -33.06 24.84 8.71
C GLU A 115 -32.19 25.42 7.57
N ASP A 116 -31.18 24.69 7.10
CA ASP A 116 -30.35 25.13 5.97
C ASP A 116 -30.69 24.29 4.73
N CYS A 117 -31.33 24.97 3.78
CA CYS A 117 -31.69 24.44 2.47
C CYS A 117 -30.43 24.13 1.66
N LEU A 118 -30.02 22.87 1.64
CA LEU A 118 -29.32 22.22 0.53
C LEU A 118 -30.01 20.86 0.33
N ASP A 119 -30.23 20.50 -0.93
CA ASP A 119 -31.13 19.43 -1.39
C ASP A 119 -31.21 18.18 -0.49
N PRO A 120 -32.38 17.53 -0.40
CA PRO A 120 -32.51 16.23 0.25
C PRO A 120 -31.88 15.16 -0.66
N LEU A 121 -30.57 15.21 -0.84
CA LEU A 121 -29.80 13.99 -1.01
C LEU A 121 -29.89 13.30 0.35
N THR A 122 -30.84 12.39 0.43
CA THR A 122 -30.84 11.27 1.36
C THR A 122 -29.57 10.44 1.11
N GLU A 123 -28.40 10.99 1.37
CA GLU A 123 -27.23 10.20 1.72
C GLU A 123 -27.39 9.96 3.22
N GLU A 124 -27.84 8.75 3.56
CA GLU A 124 -27.71 8.23 4.92
C GLU A 124 -26.27 8.55 5.37
N MET A 125 -26.09 9.10 6.58
CA MET A 125 -24.75 9.42 7.10
C MET A 125 -23.96 8.13 7.29
N ASP A 126 -23.33 7.65 6.24
CA ASP A 126 -22.66 6.37 6.18
C ASP A 126 -21.27 6.46 6.81
N ILE A 127 -21.07 5.73 7.91
CA ILE A 127 -19.73 5.57 8.47
C ILE A 127 -18.95 4.62 7.55
N LYS A 128 -17.78 5.05 7.09
CA LYS A 128 -16.93 4.26 6.21
C LYS A 128 -15.69 3.78 6.95
N MET A 129 -15.36 2.51 6.78
CA MET A 129 -14.18 1.88 7.38
C MET A 129 -13.20 1.48 6.27
N LEU A 130 -11.92 1.79 6.47
CA LEU A 130 -10.83 1.39 5.57
C LEU A 130 -9.90 0.40 6.27
N ILE A 131 -9.73 -0.79 5.68
CA ILE A 131 -8.76 -1.78 6.17
C ILE A 131 -7.49 -1.69 5.34
N HIS A 132 -6.38 -1.33 5.99
CA HIS A 132 -5.07 -1.19 5.37
C HIS A 132 -3.94 -1.70 6.27
N GLN A 133 -2.75 -1.81 5.69
CA GLN A 133 -1.52 -2.19 6.40
C GLN A 133 -1.03 -1.05 7.31
N PRO A 134 -0.50 -1.34 8.52
CA PRO A 134 -0.10 -0.32 9.49
C PRO A 134 0.97 0.67 8.99
N ALA A 135 1.90 0.23 8.14
CA ALA A 135 2.97 1.07 7.56
C ALA A 135 2.53 1.90 6.34
N LYS A 136 1.27 1.80 5.92
CA LYS A 136 0.72 2.51 4.75
C LYS A 136 -0.07 3.73 5.22
N PHE A 137 0.29 4.92 4.72
CA PHE A 137 -0.48 6.13 5.01
C PHE A 137 -1.90 6.03 4.40
N PRO A 138 -2.97 6.25 5.20
CA PRO A 138 -4.35 6.09 4.76
C PRO A 138 -4.77 7.26 3.87
N ARG A 139 -4.54 7.09 2.58
CA ARG A 139 -5.00 8.05 1.58
C ARG A 139 -6.41 7.69 1.12
N ALA A 140 -7.41 8.39 1.63
CA ALA A 140 -8.76 8.31 1.09
C ALA A 140 -8.80 8.87 -0.35
N GLY A 141 -9.52 8.23 -1.28
CA GLY A 141 -9.69 8.69 -2.66
C GLY A 141 -8.82 8.05 -3.76
N ILE A 142 -7.96 7.06 -3.46
CA ILE A 142 -7.30 6.24 -4.51
C ILE A 142 -7.46 4.75 -4.21
N SER A 143 -8.20 4.06 -5.10
CA SER A 143 -8.38 2.59 -5.19
C SER A 143 -8.76 1.93 -3.86
N GLU A 144 -10.06 2.00 -3.59
CA GLU A 144 -10.75 1.62 -2.36
C GLU A 144 -11.16 0.15 -2.34
N SER A 145 -10.26 -0.78 -2.69
CA SER A 145 -10.63 -2.21 -2.70
C SER A 145 -11.11 -2.72 -1.33
N ASN A 146 -10.80 -1.97 -0.25
CA ASN A 146 -11.09 -2.32 1.14
C ASN A 146 -11.83 -1.19 1.90
N LEU A 147 -12.54 -0.30 1.19
CA LEU A 147 -13.44 0.66 1.85
C LEU A 147 -14.83 0.03 2.00
N LEU A 148 -15.30 -0.03 3.23
CA LEU A 148 -16.60 -0.61 3.59
C LEU A 148 -17.51 0.50 4.06
N THR A 149 -18.77 0.47 3.62
CA THR A 149 -19.85 1.25 4.21
C THR A 149 -20.46 0.45 5.34
N LEU A 150 -20.63 1.07 6.50
CA LEU A 150 -21.16 0.44 7.71
C LEU A 150 -22.64 0.81 7.87
N PRO A 151 -23.58 -0.08 7.50
CA PRO A 151 -24.99 0.18 7.68
C PRO A 151 -25.40 0.21 9.16
N PHE A 152 -26.44 0.98 9.45
CA PHE A 152 -27.03 1.08 10.79
C PHE A 152 -28.05 -0.04 11.06
N ASN A 153 -28.35 -0.27 12.34
CA ASN A 153 -29.32 -1.29 12.81
C ASN A 153 -28.98 -2.74 12.41
N LYS A 154 -27.70 -2.99 12.13
CA LYS A 154 -27.21 -4.31 11.76
C LYS A 154 -26.03 -4.71 12.64
N THR A 155 -25.89 -6.01 12.79
CA THR A 155 -24.65 -6.61 13.25
C THR A 155 -23.85 -7.02 12.03
N ILE A 156 -22.61 -6.53 11.93
CA ILE A 156 -21.74 -6.70 10.76
C ILE A 156 -20.53 -7.52 11.18
N ASP A 157 -20.34 -8.67 10.55
CA ASP A 157 -19.14 -9.48 10.69
C ASP A 157 -18.19 -9.18 9.54
N ILE A 158 -17.02 -8.64 9.86
CA ILE A 158 -15.93 -8.31 8.96
C ILE A 158 -14.85 -9.37 9.13
N ILE A 159 -14.77 -10.27 8.16
CA ILE A 159 -13.82 -11.38 8.14
C ILE A 159 -12.63 -10.97 7.27
N ILE A 160 -11.45 -10.96 7.88
CA ILE A 160 -10.20 -10.55 7.21
C ILE A 160 -9.38 -11.79 6.87
N LYS A 161 -9.01 -11.92 5.60
CA LYS A 161 -8.05 -12.91 5.12
C LYS A 161 -6.79 -12.23 4.58
N PRO A 162 -5.67 -12.25 5.33
CA PRO A 162 -4.42 -11.67 4.88
C PRO A 162 -3.68 -12.59 3.89
N GLU A 163 -3.15 -11.99 2.84
CA GLU A 163 -2.29 -12.61 1.84
C GLU A 163 -0.94 -11.92 1.88
N ASN A 164 0.09 -12.64 2.31
CA ASN A 164 1.46 -12.12 2.28
C ASN A 164 2.06 -12.41 0.91
N ILE A 165 2.41 -11.36 0.17
CA ILE A 165 2.94 -11.50 -1.18
C ILE A 165 4.44 -11.20 -1.12
N ILE A 166 5.25 -12.21 -1.42
CA ILE A 166 6.70 -12.09 -1.41
C ILE A 166 7.23 -12.35 -2.81
N SER A 167 8.07 -11.45 -3.30
CA SER A 167 8.85 -11.67 -4.52
C SER A 167 10.17 -12.30 -4.10
N SER A 168 10.22 -13.63 -4.12
CA SER A 168 11.38 -14.38 -3.66
C SER A 168 12.54 -14.20 -4.63
N SER A 169 13.66 -13.79 -4.05
CA SER A 169 14.86 -13.32 -4.74
C SER A 169 16.13 -13.95 -4.18
N SER A 170 16.07 -15.12 -3.53
CA SER A 170 17.32 -15.82 -3.22
C SER A 170 18.21 -15.97 -4.47
N GLU A 171 17.60 -16.05 -5.66
CA GLU A 171 18.28 -15.90 -6.95
C GLU A 171 18.34 -14.46 -7.51
N LEU A 172 17.38 -13.54 -7.22
CA LEU A 172 17.40 -12.16 -7.75
C LEU A 172 18.36 -11.21 -7.02
N LYS A 173 18.69 -11.43 -5.72
CA LYS A 173 19.69 -10.63 -4.98
C LYS A 173 21.09 -10.73 -5.62
N ILE A 174 21.35 -11.81 -6.36
CA ILE A 174 22.63 -12.11 -7.00
C ILE A 174 22.67 -11.52 -8.43
N LEU A 175 21.53 -11.19 -9.03
CA LEU A 175 21.42 -10.87 -10.46
C LEU A 175 21.28 -9.37 -10.75
N SER A 176 22.35 -8.61 -10.55
CA SER A 176 22.57 -7.21 -11.03
C SER A 176 21.59 -6.10 -10.54
N PRO A 177 22.08 -4.95 -10.04
CA PRO A 177 21.24 -3.83 -9.55
C PRO A 177 20.37 -3.12 -10.60
N ARG A 178 20.43 -3.52 -11.88
CA ARG A 178 19.81 -2.82 -13.01
C ARG A 178 18.47 -3.41 -13.48
N ARG A 179 17.94 -4.42 -12.79
CA ARG A 179 16.69 -5.12 -13.14
C ARG A 179 15.66 -5.18 -11.99
N GLU A 180 15.81 -4.38 -10.96
CA GLU A 180 14.84 -4.38 -9.85
C GLU A 180 13.51 -3.78 -10.33
N ARG A 181 12.49 -4.64 -10.43
CA ARG A 181 11.11 -4.24 -10.75
C ARG A 181 10.30 -3.87 -9.49
N CYS A 182 10.91 -3.95 -8.32
CA CYS A 182 10.30 -3.66 -7.02
C CYS A 182 11.38 -3.18 -6.02
N TYR A 183 10.95 -2.60 -4.89
CA TYR A 183 11.84 -2.23 -3.78
C TYR A 183 11.45 -2.97 -2.49
N TYR A 184 12.43 -3.32 -1.67
CA TYR A 184 12.19 -3.73 -0.28
C TYR A 184 11.89 -2.53 0.62
N SER A 185 11.31 -2.77 1.80
CA SER A 185 10.76 -1.70 2.66
C SER A 185 11.81 -0.73 3.18
N LYS A 186 13.05 -1.19 3.37
CA LYS A 186 14.19 -0.43 3.92
C LYS A 186 15.26 -0.04 2.89
N GLU A 187 15.15 -0.49 1.64
CA GLU A 187 16.17 -0.20 0.62
C GLU A 187 16.07 1.22 0.07
N ARG A 188 14.85 1.69 -0.16
CA ARG A 188 14.59 3.02 -0.74
C ARG A 188 14.16 3.98 0.36
N ASN A 189 15.02 4.96 0.65
CA ASN A 189 14.67 6.06 1.53
C ASN A 189 13.70 7.02 0.85
N LEU A 190 12.60 7.30 1.54
CA LEU A 190 11.63 8.34 1.19
C LEU A 190 11.95 9.60 2.01
N GLY A 191 11.61 10.78 1.49
CA GLY A 191 11.80 12.03 2.21
C GLY A 191 10.83 12.18 3.37
N PHE A 192 9.58 11.73 3.18
CA PHE A 192 8.50 11.91 4.16
C PHE A 192 8.35 10.73 5.10
N PHE A 193 8.54 9.51 4.59
CA PHE A 193 8.24 8.27 5.30
C PHE A 193 9.52 7.47 5.59
N LYS A 194 9.58 6.80 6.74
CA LYS A 194 10.72 5.91 7.07
C LYS A 194 10.66 4.56 6.35
N ILE A 195 9.45 4.13 5.98
CA ILE A 195 9.19 2.81 5.37
C ILE A 195 8.71 2.99 3.93
N TYR A 196 9.40 2.32 3.01
CA TYR A 196 9.01 2.29 1.61
C TYR A 196 7.75 1.45 1.42
N THR A 197 6.69 2.11 0.96
CA THR A 197 5.59 1.47 0.25
C THR A 197 5.33 2.23 -1.03
N ARG A 198 4.84 1.55 -2.06
CA ARG A 198 4.45 2.23 -3.31
C ARG A 198 3.48 3.39 -3.04
N GLN A 199 2.58 3.25 -2.08
CA GLN A 199 1.62 4.29 -1.72
C GLN A 199 2.27 5.49 -1.05
N ASN A 200 3.20 5.26 -0.12
CA ASN A 200 3.93 6.32 0.57
C ASN A 200 4.76 7.11 -0.44
N CYS A 201 5.46 6.42 -1.35
CA CYS A 201 6.20 7.05 -2.45
C CYS A 201 5.30 7.91 -3.35
N LEU A 202 4.13 7.40 -3.75
CA LEU A 202 3.17 8.16 -4.56
C LEU A 202 2.57 9.35 -3.80
N THR A 203 2.44 9.26 -2.48
CA THR A 203 1.96 10.35 -1.63
C THR A 203 2.98 11.47 -1.56
N GLU A 204 4.25 11.14 -1.35
CA GLU A 204 5.35 12.10 -1.39
C GLU A 204 5.50 12.75 -2.76
N TYR A 205 5.50 11.94 -3.83
CA TYR A 205 5.54 12.45 -5.20
C TYR A 205 4.39 13.42 -5.46
N LEU A 206 3.16 13.07 -5.07
CA LEU A 206 2.03 13.94 -5.33
C LEU A 206 2.09 15.24 -4.54
N ALA A 207 2.40 15.19 -3.23
CA ALA A 207 2.51 16.39 -2.42
C ALA A 207 3.58 17.35 -2.96
N ASN A 208 4.75 16.82 -3.33
CA ASN A 208 5.81 17.61 -3.98
C ASN A 208 5.38 18.13 -5.35
N HIS A 209 4.69 17.32 -6.15
CA HIS A 209 4.19 17.73 -7.47
C HIS A 209 3.11 18.82 -7.37
N THR A 210 2.18 18.72 -6.41
CA THR A 210 1.15 19.75 -6.16
C THR A 210 1.79 21.04 -5.66
N LEU A 211 2.75 20.95 -4.73
CA LEU A 211 3.48 22.11 -4.24
C LEU A 211 4.24 22.82 -5.37
N PHE A 212 4.95 22.07 -6.22
CA PHE A 212 5.70 22.62 -7.34
C PHE A 212 4.81 23.28 -8.40
N ARG A 213 3.66 22.67 -8.72
CA ARG A 213 2.78 23.15 -9.80
C ARG A 213 1.80 24.24 -9.35
N LEU A 214 1.30 24.16 -8.13
CA LEU A 214 0.20 24.99 -7.62
C LEU A 214 0.63 25.91 -6.46
N GLY A 215 1.82 25.72 -5.89
CA GLY A 215 2.27 26.48 -4.72
C GLY A 215 1.58 26.09 -3.41
N CYS A 216 0.80 25.01 -3.40
CA CYS A 216 0.05 24.54 -2.23
C CYS A 216 -0.04 23.01 -2.17
N VAL A 217 -0.30 22.50 -0.96
CA VAL A 217 -0.50 21.08 -0.67
C VAL A 217 -1.82 20.94 0.08
N PRO A 218 -2.64 19.91 -0.19
CA PRO A 218 -3.85 19.64 0.58
C PRO A 218 -3.55 19.48 2.07
N TYR A 219 -4.39 20.03 2.94
CA TYR A 219 -4.13 20.12 4.39
C TYR A 219 -3.87 18.76 5.07
N TYR A 220 -4.46 17.68 4.57
CA TYR A 220 -4.30 16.33 5.09
C TYR A 220 -3.03 15.61 4.59
N MET A 221 -2.27 16.22 3.66
CA MET A 221 -1.06 15.60 3.11
C MET A 221 0.21 16.06 3.84
N PRO A 222 1.16 15.14 4.08
CA PRO A 222 2.47 15.48 4.62
C PRO A 222 3.25 16.36 3.64
N HIS A 223 3.97 17.35 4.16
CA HIS A 223 4.87 18.19 3.38
C HIS A 223 5.95 18.84 4.26
N TYR A 224 6.98 19.41 3.63
CA TYR A 224 7.96 20.25 4.32
C TYR A 224 7.39 21.67 4.49
N LEU A 225 7.59 22.30 5.65
CA LEU A 225 7.12 23.66 5.93
C LEU A 225 7.87 24.74 5.13
N HIS A 226 9.18 24.55 4.92
CA HIS A 226 10.07 25.57 4.33
C HIS A 226 11.09 24.90 3.39
N ARG A 227 10.62 24.43 2.23
CA ARG A 227 11.52 23.93 1.18
C ARG A 227 11.04 24.37 -0.19
N ASP A 228 11.85 25.16 -0.86
CA ASP A 228 11.69 25.44 -2.29
C ASP A 228 12.15 24.21 -3.07
N LEU A 229 11.26 23.65 -3.89
CA LEU A 229 11.59 22.48 -4.70
C LEU A 229 12.20 22.92 -6.03
N GLU A 230 13.52 22.87 -6.12
CA GLU A 230 14.27 23.33 -7.30
C GLU A 230 14.08 22.44 -8.54
N SER A 231 13.71 21.17 -8.35
CA SER A 231 13.50 20.21 -9.44
C SER A 231 12.65 19.02 -8.99
N LEU A 232 11.58 18.72 -9.73
CA LEU A 232 10.79 17.51 -9.52
C LEU A 232 11.35 16.37 -10.40
N SER A 233 11.84 15.31 -9.77
CA SER A 233 12.26 14.10 -10.47
C SER A 233 11.06 13.32 -11.03
N LYS A 234 11.31 12.49 -12.04
CA LYS A 234 10.30 11.59 -12.62
C LYS A 234 9.80 10.61 -11.55
N CYS A 235 8.49 10.35 -11.50
CA CYS A 235 7.88 9.40 -10.57
C CYS A 235 8.46 7.99 -10.76
N ASP A 236 9.27 7.56 -9.80
CA ASP A 236 9.98 6.27 -9.79
C ASP A 236 9.52 5.39 -8.61
N CYS A 237 8.20 5.26 -8.47
CA CYS A 237 7.56 4.47 -7.40
C CYS A 237 7.25 3.05 -7.89
N LEU A 238 8.27 2.19 -7.88
CA LEU A 238 8.14 0.76 -8.16
C LEU A 238 7.27 0.05 -7.09
N PRO A 239 6.62 -1.08 -7.41
CA PRO A 239 5.91 -1.88 -6.41
C PRO A 239 6.85 -2.35 -5.28
N SER A 240 6.29 -2.67 -4.11
CA SER A 240 7.07 -3.30 -3.04
C SER A 240 7.34 -4.78 -3.35
N CYS A 241 8.51 -5.29 -2.99
CA CYS A 241 8.88 -6.69 -3.22
C CYS A 241 8.15 -7.64 -2.26
N SER A 242 8.00 -7.25 -1.00
CA SER A 242 7.06 -7.81 -0.05
C SER A 242 5.85 -6.88 0.11
N SER A 243 4.66 -7.43 0.32
CA SER A 243 3.48 -6.65 0.66
C SER A 243 2.40 -7.53 1.25
N ILE A 244 1.62 -6.99 2.19
CA ILE A 244 0.48 -7.70 2.76
C ILE A 244 -0.80 -7.09 2.19
N LYS A 245 -1.64 -7.95 1.63
CA LYS A 245 -2.98 -7.59 1.15
C LYS A 245 -4.02 -8.20 2.06
N TYR A 246 -5.01 -7.40 2.47
CA TYR A 246 -6.16 -7.90 3.22
C TYR A 246 -7.34 -8.09 2.27
N ASN A 247 -7.79 -9.33 2.11
CA ASN A 247 -9.05 -9.63 1.45
C ASN A 247 -10.15 -9.61 2.51
N VAL A 248 -11.18 -8.81 2.29
CA VAL A 248 -12.24 -8.57 3.27
C VAL A 248 -13.52 -9.23 2.78
N LYS A 249 -14.18 -10.00 3.66
CA LYS A 249 -15.53 -10.52 3.45
C LYS A 249 -16.43 -9.92 4.53
N THR A 250 -17.65 -9.54 4.13
CA THR A 250 -18.64 -8.95 5.04
C THR A 250 -19.86 -9.84 5.10
N SER A 251 -20.40 -10.03 6.31
CA SER A 251 -21.69 -10.68 6.56
C SER A 251 -22.52 -9.77 7.43
N GLU A 252 -23.82 -9.68 7.15
CA GLU A 252 -24.73 -8.77 7.85
C GLU A 252 -25.91 -9.55 8.42
N THR A 253 -26.25 -9.26 9.67
CA THR A 253 -27.44 -9.79 10.34
C THR A 253 -28.25 -8.64 10.92
N ALA A 254 -29.58 -8.75 10.85
CA ALA A 254 -30.46 -7.75 11.43
C ALA A 254 -30.34 -7.78 12.95
N LEU A 255 -30.17 -6.61 13.57
CA LEU A 255 -30.14 -6.52 15.03
C LEU A 255 -31.58 -6.75 15.56
N SER A 256 -31.76 -7.75 16.43
CA SER A 256 -33.09 -8.03 16.99
C SER A 256 -33.55 -6.87 17.86
N SER A 257 -34.75 -6.37 17.60
CA SER A 257 -35.32 -5.17 18.21
C SER A 257 -35.72 -5.40 19.67
N GLY A 258 -34.75 -5.35 20.57
CA GLY A 258 -35.00 -5.08 21.99
C GLY A 258 -35.06 -3.57 22.21
N TRP A 259 -36.25 -3.03 22.51
CA TRP A 259 -36.54 -1.74 23.18
C TRP A 259 -35.53 -0.57 23.08
N ILE A 260 -34.90 -0.31 21.94
CA ILE A 260 -33.95 0.80 21.79
C ILE A 260 -34.43 1.70 20.66
N ASN A 261 -34.86 2.91 21.01
CA ASN A 261 -35.27 3.98 20.10
C ASN A 261 -34.08 4.62 19.35
N GLU A 262 -32.91 3.99 19.38
CA GLU A 262 -31.65 4.52 18.86
C GLU A 262 -31.06 3.53 17.85
N SER A 263 -30.55 4.06 16.75
CA SER A 263 -29.92 3.25 15.72
C SER A 263 -28.48 2.90 16.09
N HIS A 264 -28.31 1.68 16.60
CA HIS A 264 -27.01 1.11 16.95
C HIS A 264 -26.66 -0.02 15.99
N SER A 265 -25.38 -0.13 15.67
CA SER A 265 -24.81 -1.23 14.89
C SER A 265 -23.57 -1.76 15.59
N THR A 266 -23.41 -3.07 15.57
CA THR A 266 -22.27 -3.76 16.19
C THR A 266 -21.44 -4.40 15.10
N ILE A 267 -20.15 -4.14 15.11
CA ILE A 267 -19.19 -4.60 14.13
C ILE A 267 -18.24 -5.56 14.83
N PHE A 268 -18.08 -6.76 14.28
CA PHE A 268 -17.07 -7.73 14.70
C PHE A 268 -16.02 -7.82 13.60
N ILE A 269 -14.75 -7.63 13.96
CA ILE A 269 -13.61 -7.71 13.05
C ILE A 269 -12.69 -8.82 13.56
N TYR A 270 -12.44 -9.81 12.73
CA TYR A 270 -11.58 -10.93 13.08
C TYR A 270 -10.92 -11.54 11.85
N PHE A 271 -9.82 -12.26 12.07
CA PHE A 271 -9.15 -13.02 11.01
C PHE A 271 -9.89 -14.34 10.74
N GLU A 272 -10.02 -14.70 9.46
CA GLU A 272 -10.63 -15.98 9.04
C GLU A 272 -9.81 -17.17 9.57
N ASP A 273 -8.49 -17.06 9.49
CA ASP A 273 -7.53 -18.09 9.88
C ASP A 273 -6.46 -17.48 10.81
N MET A 274 -5.92 -18.29 11.73
CA MET A 274 -4.80 -17.90 12.60
C MET A 274 -3.44 -17.91 11.87
N GLU A 275 -3.41 -18.50 10.67
CA GLU A 275 -2.22 -18.60 9.82
C GLU A 275 -2.39 -17.78 8.55
N PHE A 276 -1.28 -17.25 8.03
CA PHE A 276 -1.29 -16.39 6.85
C PHE A 276 -0.83 -17.15 5.62
N ILE A 277 -1.55 -16.98 4.51
CA ILE A 277 -1.16 -17.58 3.23
C ILE A 277 -0.08 -16.72 2.59
N THR A 278 1.07 -17.32 2.27
CA THR A 278 2.16 -16.67 1.54
C THR A 278 2.09 -16.98 0.04
N ILE A 279 1.97 -15.95 -0.79
CA ILE A 279 2.03 -16.00 -2.24
C ILE A 279 3.45 -15.63 -2.67
N GLU A 280 4.20 -16.62 -3.15
CA GLU A 280 5.56 -16.43 -3.64
C GLU A 280 5.56 -16.17 -5.15
N ARG A 281 6.12 -15.03 -5.58
CA ARG A 281 6.37 -14.74 -7.00
C ARG A 281 7.75 -15.25 -7.37
N LYS A 282 7.82 -16.14 -8.37
CA LYS A 282 9.06 -16.64 -8.96
C LYS A 282 9.20 -16.14 -10.40
N GLU A 283 10.42 -16.00 -10.88
CA GLU A 283 10.64 -15.77 -12.31
C GLU A 283 10.11 -16.97 -13.10
N LEU A 284 9.23 -16.71 -14.06
CA LEU A 284 8.63 -17.77 -14.89
C LEU A 284 9.67 -18.40 -15.83
N PHE A 285 10.67 -17.62 -16.26
CA PHE A 285 11.67 -18.05 -17.23
C PHE A 285 12.98 -17.29 -17.04
N SER A 286 14.03 -18.00 -16.64
CA SER A 286 15.37 -17.43 -16.55
C SER A 286 16.07 -17.42 -17.92
N SER A 287 17.12 -16.60 -18.05
CA SER A 287 18.00 -16.64 -19.23
C SER A 287 18.68 -18.00 -19.39
N THR A 288 18.94 -18.71 -18.29
CA THR A 288 19.46 -20.08 -18.31
C THR A 288 18.47 -21.06 -18.92
N ASP A 289 17.18 -20.91 -18.60
CA ASP A 289 16.10 -21.78 -19.09
C ASP A 289 15.88 -21.57 -20.59
N PHE A 290 16.05 -20.33 -21.07
CA PHE A 290 16.07 -20.03 -22.51
C PHE A 290 17.13 -20.85 -23.24
N TRP A 291 18.39 -20.73 -22.80
CA TRP A 291 19.50 -21.42 -23.45
C TRP A 291 19.41 -22.94 -23.29
N ALA A 292 18.89 -23.43 -22.16
CA ALA A 292 18.63 -24.85 -21.96
C ALA A 292 17.58 -25.39 -22.95
N ASN A 293 16.47 -24.67 -23.13
CA ASN A 293 15.41 -25.07 -24.06
C ASN A 293 15.85 -24.99 -25.53
N CYS A 294 16.55 -23.91 -25.91
CA CYS A 294 17.14 -23.80 -27.25
C CYS A 294 18.18 -24.90 -27.51
N GLY A 295 19.06 -25.16 -26.54
CA GLY A 295 20.06 -26.23 -26.63
C GLY A 295 19.43 -27.63 -26.71
N GLY A 296 18.36 -27.88 -25.96
CA GLY A 296 17.61 -29.13 -26.01
C GLY A 296 16.94 -29.36 -27.37
N LEU A 297 16.31 -28.34 -27.94
CA LEU A 297 15.70 -28.42 -29.28
C LEU A 297 16.75 -28.62 -30.38
N LEU A 298 17.84 -27.85 -30.36
CA LEU A 298 18.92 -27.97 -31.34
C LEU A 298 19.66 -29.32 -31.23
N GLY A 299 19.86 -29.82 -30.01
CA GLY A 299 20.45 -31.14 -29.77
C GLY A 299 19.56 -32.29 -30.23
N LEU A 300 18.24 -32.19 -30.02
CA LEU A 300 17.29 -33.23 -30.39
C LEU A 300 17.05 -33.31 -31.92
N PHE A 301 16.85 -32.17 -32.59
CA PHE A 301 16.46 -32.15 -34.00
C PHE A 301 17.63 -32.07 -34.98
N ILE A 302 18.73 -31.39 -34.61
CA ILE A 302 19.87 -31.15 -35.49
C ILE A 302 21.09 -31.97 -35.05
N GLY A 303 21.11 -32.46 -33.80
CA GLY A 303 22.32 -33.05 -33.21
C GLY A 303 23.40 -32.01 -32.91
N PHE A 304 23.03 -30.71 -32.91
CA PHE A 304 23.96 -29.62 -32.68
C PHE A 304 24.27 -29.50 -31.19
N SER A 305 25.56 -29.55 -30.85
CA SER A 305 26.06 -29.45 -29.48
C SER A 305 27.03 -28.28 -29.31
N PHE A 306 27.42 -28.00 -28.06
CA PHE A 306 28.45 -26.99 -27.79
C PHE A 306 29.80 -27.33 -28.47
N LEU A 307 30.15 -28.61 -28.59
CA LEU A 307 31.34 -29.03 -29.33
C LEU A 307 31.22 -28.72 -30.83
N SER A 308 30.04 -28.95 -31.41
CA SER A 308 29.74 -28.59 -32.80
C SER A 308 29.86 -27.08 -33.03
N PHE A 309 29.43 -26.26 -32.07
CA PHE A 309 29.59 -24.80 -32.14
C PHE A 309 31.07 -24.38 -32.16
N VAL A 310 31.89 -24.97 -31.28
CA VAL A 310 33.34 -24.72 -31.24
C VAL A 310 34.02 -25.17 -32.53
N GLU A 311 33.61 -26.30 -33.10
CA GLU A 311 34.12 -26.80 -34.38
C GLU A 311 33.79 -25.85 -35.54
N VAL A 312 32.58 -25.29 -35.59
CA VAL A 312 32.18 -24.28 -36.58
C VAL A 312 33.03 -23.01 -36.44
N ILE A 313 33.24 -22.51 -35.22
CA ILE A 313 34.11 -21.34 -34.98
C ILE A 313 35.54 -21.64 -35.42
N TYR A 314 36.09 -22.79 -35.04
CA TYR A 314 37.42 -23.22 -35.45
C TYR A 314 37.55 -23.25 -36.97
N PHE A 315 36.57 -23.81 -37.67
CA PHE A 315 36.58 -23.89 -39.12
C PHE A 315 36.46 -22.50 -39.76
N ILE A 316 35.57 -21.64 -39.29
CA ILE A 316 35.41 -20.29 -39.86
C ILE A 316 36.64 -19.42 -39.57
N THR A 317 37.24 -19.50 -38.40
CA THR A 317 38.35 -18.62 -38.00
C THR A 317 39.70 -19.14 -38.47
N LEU A 318 40.11 -20.32 -38.01
CA LEU A 318 41.44 -20.88 -38.25
C LEU A 318 41.60 -21.31 -39.72
N ARG A 319 40.58 -21.92 -40.33
CA ARG A 319 40.65 -22.25 -41.76
C ARG A 319 40.70 -20.98 -42.61
N SER A 320 39.86 -19.98 -42.36
CA SER A 320 39.90 -18.72 -43.14
C SER A 320 41.24 -18.00 -43.00
N ILE A 321 41.78 -17.89 -41.77
CA ILE A 321 43.07 -17.22 -41.54
C ILE A 321 44.21 -17.99 -42.22
N CYS A 322 44.27 -19.32 -42.07
CA CYS A 322 45.30 -20.14 -42.72
C CYS A 322 45.16 -20.13 -44.25
N ASN A 323 43.93 -20.13 -44.79
CA ASN A 323 43.69 -20.09 -46.22
C ASN A 323 44.12 -18.74 -46.82
N VAL A 324 43.75 -17.62 -46.19
CA VAL A 324 44.20 -16.27 -46.58
C VAL A 324 45.72 -16.14 -46.48
N LYS A 325 46.36 -16.73 -45.46
CA LYS A 325 47.81 -16.68 -45.28
C LYS A 325 48.57 -17.54 -46.31
N LYS A 326 47.95 -18.59 -46.83
CA LYS A 326 48.59 -19.54 -47.77
C LYS A 326 48.31 -19.22 -49.24
N HIS A 327 47.14 -18.66 -49.58
CA HIS A 327 46.72 -18.38 -50.97
C HIS A 327 46.48 -16.88 -51.29
N GLY A 328 46.61 -15.98 -50.30
CA GLY A 328 46.39 -14.54 -50.46
C GLY A 328 44.91 -14.14 -50.41
N LYS A 329 44.65 -12.86 -50.11
CA LYS A 329 43.30 -12.30 -49.81
C LYS A 329 42.23 -12.52 -50.88
N HIS A 330 42.61 -12.84 -52.11
CA HIS A 330 41.72 -12.93 -53.27
C HIS A 330 41.39 -14.36 -53.72
N TYR A 331 41.90 -15.40 -53.06
CA TYR A 331 41.62 -16.79 -53.42
C TYR A 331 41.13 -17.61 -52.23
N TRP A 332 39.91 -18.14 -52.35
CA TRP A 332 39.33 -19.14 -51.46
C TRP A 332 39.37 -20.49 -52.16
N SER A 333 40.16 -21.43 -51.64
CA SER A 333 39.95 -22.85 -51.93
C SER A 333 38.98 -23.39 -50.90
N GLY A 334 37.78 -23.80 -51.34
CA GLY A 334 36.74 -24.39 -50.50
C GLY A 334 37.23 -25.60 -49.72
#